data_AF-A0A7V6TN87-F1
#
_entry.id   AF-A0A7V6TN87-F1
#
_cell.length_a   1.000
_cell.length_b   1.000
_cell.length_c   1.000
_cell.angle_alpha   90.00
_cell.angle_beta   90.00
_cell.angle_gamma   90.00
#
_symmetry.space_group_name_H-M   'P 1'
#
loop_
_entity.id
_entity.type
_entity.pdbx_description
1 polymer ?
#
loop_
_entity_poly.entity_id
_entity_poly.type
_entity_poly.pdbx_seq_one_letter_code
_entity_poly.pdbx_strand_id
1 'polypeptide(L)'
;MVYYYKYDDKILMSFYKYEDLKAITEDEAKLNNGNIYFLNKMDPIKSRRSFIVNDPSLLFKSSEGLELLILDDVDYSSHIPSWIIDSIKNKSVISINTEYPNWKTALEDTYKGKWNVNIVALGDVGSTLLIGLRLLGGDCIDRIGIYDRNVNRLKRWEYEINQVRKAFSQYEFPKVVPITENQLFDCHMFIFCASKGVPPVGSKIEDVRMIQFESNRNIIKEYAQIARNSSFKGIFAVVSDPVDLLCKVAFLESNKDSSGCLDFKGLASNQIIGYGLGVMNARACFYAEKSEKTMHFLREGRVFGPHGQGLVVADSIDNYNEDISNYLTEKTVNANREIREFGYKPYVAPSLSSGALSIISTIKGEWFYGSTYMGSCYMGSKVRLVKGHLEVERLKLPDRLYNKIKESYERLVRII
;
A
#
# COMPACT_ATOMS: atom_id res chain seq x y z
N MET A 1 -19.51 -12.37 -23.86
CA MET A 1 -19.32 -11.41 -24.97
C MET A 1 -18.50 -10.24 -24.44
N VAL A 2 -17.49 -9.79 -25.18
CA VAL A 2 -16.61 -8.67 -24.78
C VAL A 2 -16.96 -7.45 -25.64
N TYR A 3 -17.17 -6.31 -24.99
CA TYR A 3 -17.39 -5.03 -25.66
C TYR A 3 -16.10 -4.21 -25.61
N TYR A 4 -15.79 -3.52 -26.71
CA TYR A 4 -14.61 -2.68 -26.85
C TYR A 4 -14.99 -1.24 -27.11
N TYR A 5 -14.24 -0.33 -26.51
CA TYR A 5 -14.47 1.10 -26.61
C TYR A 5 -13.16 1.86 -26.78
N LYS A 6 -13.27 3.11 -27.25
CA LYS A 6 -12.19 4.08 -27.31
C LYS A 6 -12.53 5.34 -26.51
N TYR A 7 -11.61 5.79 -25.67
CA TYR A 7 -11.72 7.05 -24.90
C TYR A 7 -10.34 7.72 -24.83
N ASP A 8 -10.20 8.95 -25.33
CA ASP A 8 -8.93 9.70 -25.35
C ASP A 8 -7.72 8.85 -25.79
N ASP A 9 -7.87 8.18 -26.94
CA ASP A 9 -6.89 7.23 -27.52
C ASP A 9 -6.55 5.98 -26.71
N LYS A 10 -7.23 5.75 -25.59
CA LYS A 10 -7.13 4.54 -24.76
C LYS A 10 -8.17 3.51 -25.17
N ILE A 11 -7.78 2.24 -25.08
CA ILE A 11 -8.66 1.10 -25.33
C ILE A 11 -9.29 0.65 -24.02
N LEU A 12 -10.61 0.54 -24.02
CA LEU A 12 -11.37 0.03 -22.89
C LEU A 12 -12.10 -1.23 -23.33
N MET A 13 -12.24 -2.17 -22.41
CA MET A 13 -13.01 -3.39 -22.63
C MET A 13 -13.95 -3.66 -21.46
N SER A 14 -15.08 -4.32 -21.69
CA SER A 14 -15.98 -4.71 -20.61
C SER A 14 -16.85 -5.91 -20.98
N PHE A 15 -17.37 -6.59 -19.96
CA PHE A 15 -18.48 -7.53 -20.13
C PHE A 15 -19.85 -6.85 -20.08
N TYR A 16 -19.90 -5.57 -19.72
CA TYR A 16 -21.10 -4.74 -19.72
C TYR A 16 -21.13 -3.80 -20.92
N LYS A 17 -22.33 -3.48 -21.39
CA LYS A 17 -22.53 -2.44 -22.40
C LYS A 17 -22.51 -1.05 -21.74
N TYR A 18 -21.78 -0.12 -22.34
CA TYR A 18 -21.73 1.30 -21.96
C TYR A 18 -22.17 2.14 -23.16
N GLU A 19 -23.34 2.77 -23.08
CA GLU A 19 -23.90 3.56 -24.18
C GLU A 19 -23.16 4.90 -24.37
N ASP A 20 -22.57 5.44 -23.31
CA ASP A 20 -21.89 6.75 -23.32
C ASP A 20 -20.43 6.67 -23.81
N LEU A 21 -19.97 5.49 -24.23
CA LEU A 21 -18.61 5.26 -24.73
C LEU A 21 -18.63 4.96 -26.23
N LYS A 22 -17.66 5.49 -26.96
CA LYS A 22 -17.51 5.20 -28.39
C LYS A 22 -17.11 3.74 -28.58
N ALA A 23 -18.06 2.91 -29.03
CA ALA A 23 -17.83 1.52 -29.38
C ALA A 23 -16.86 1.41 -30.57
N ILE A 24 -16.01 0.38 -30.53
CA ILE A 24 -15.08 0.02 -31.60
C ILE A 24 -15.13 -1.50 -31.83
N THR A 25 -14.57 -1.95 -32.95
CA THR A 25 -14.41 -3.38 -33.23
C THR A 25 -13.27 -3.99 -32.41
N GLU A 26 -13.27 -5.32 -32.26
CA GLU A 26 -12.14 -6.03 -31.64
C GLU A 26 -10.85 -5.85 -32.45
N ASP A 27 -10.95 -5.85 -33.78
CA ASP A 27 -9.78 -5.69 -34.65
C ASP A 27 -9.15 -4.30 -34.50
N GLU A 28 -9.95 -3.25 -34.32
CA GLU A 28 -9.44 -1.92 -33.94
C GLU A 28 -8.77 -1.93 -32.55
N ALA A 29 -9.35 -2.63 -31.57
CA ALA A 29 -8.79 -2.71 -30.22
C ALA A 29 -7.43 -3.43 -30.20
N LYS A 30 -7.29 -4.51 -30.98
CA LYS A 30 -6.06 -5.32 -31.11
C LYS A 30 -4.87 -4.54 -31.65
N LEU A 31 -5.10 -3.51 -32.47
CA LEU A 31 -4.03 -2.70 -33.07
C LEU A 31 -3.32 -1.78 -32.06
N ASN A 32 -3.84 -1.66 -30.83
CA ASN A 32 -3.25 -0.83 -29.79
C ASN A 32 -2.12 -1.55 -29.05
N ASN A 33 -0.95 -0.92 -28.99
CA ASN A 33 0.22 -1.42 -28.26
C ASN A 33 0.32 -0.90 -26.81
N GLY A 34 -0.69 -0.15 -26.35
CA GLY A 34 -0.74 0.48 -25.03
C GLY A 34 -1.47 -0.36 -23.99
N ASN A 35 -1.90 0.31 -22.91
CA ASN A 35 -2.70 -0.35 -21.88
C ASN A 35 -4.15 -0.54 -22.35
N ILE A 36 -4.73 -1.65 -21.90
CA ILE A 36 -6.15 -1.98 -22.03
C ILE A 36 -6.80 -1.79 -20.67
N TYR A 37 -7.92 -1.07 -20.64
CA TYR A 37 -8.64 -0.77 -19.42
C TYR A 37 -9.92 -1.60 -19.33
N PHE A 38 -9.94 -2.62 -18.46
CA PHE A 38 -11.12 -3.43 -18.21
C PHE A 38 -12.08 -2.72 -17.25
N LEU A 39 -13.27 -2.39 -17.73
CA LEU A 39 -14.32 -1.74 -16.96
C LEU A 39 -15.17 -2.77 -16.23
N ASN A 40 -15.23 -2.64 -14.90
CA ASN A 40 -16.10 -3.41 -14.02
C ASN A 40 -17.06 -2.48 -13.25
N LYS A 41 -18.05 -3.10 -12.62
CA LYS A 41 -19.00 -2.42 -11.73
C LYS A 41 -19.02 -3.14 -10.40
N MET A 42 -18.35 -2.56 -9.40
CA MET A 42 -18.30 -3.11 -8.05
C MET A 42 -18.64 -2.03 -7.03
N ASP A 43 -19.20 -2.42 -5.89
CA ASP A 43 -19.50 -1.47 -4.82
C ASP A 43 -18.19 -0.78 -4.33
N PRO A 44 -18.04 0.55 -4.46
CA PRO A 44 -16.84 1.27 -4.03
C PRO A 44 -16.52 1.09 -2.55
N ILE A 45 -17.52 0.82 -1.70
CA ILE A 45 -17.27 0.57 -0.27
C ILE A 45 -16.53 -0.75 -0.06
N LYS A 46 -16.58 -1.69 -1.01
CA LYS A 46 -15.98 -3.03 -0.92
C LYS A 46 -14.99 -3.34 -2.03
N SER A 47 -14.51 -2.34 -2.77
CA SER A 47 -13.62 -2.58 -3.90
C SER A 47 -12.68 -1.42 -4.18
N ARG A 48 -11.60 -1.70 -4.89
CA ARG A 48 -10.65 -0.71 -5.41
C ARG A 48 -11.20 0.00 -6.64
N ARG A 49 -10.79 1.26 -6.84
CA ARG A 49 -11.07 2.00 -8.08
C ARG A 49 -10.32 1.40 -9.25
N SER A 50 -9.08 0.97 -9.03
CA SER A 50 -8.28 0.36 -10.08
C SER A 50 -7.17 -0.55 -9.56
N PHE A 51 -6.78 -1.56 -10.35
CA PHE A 51 -5.66 -2.46 -10.06
C PHE A 51 -5.15 -3.14 -11.34
N ILE A 52 -3.94 -3.70 -11.29
CA ILE A 52 -3.36 -4.49 -12.39
C ILE A 52 -4.01 -5.87 -12.43
N VAL A 53 -4.54 -6.24 -13.60
CA VAL A 53 -4.99 -7.61 -13.87
C VAL A 53 -3.74 -8.44 -14.19
N ASN A 54 -3.28 -9.24 -13.22
CA ASN A 54 -2.12 -10.10 -13.38
C ASN A 54 -2.45 -11.57 -13.65
N ASP A 55 -3.73 -11.92 -13.65
CA ASP A 55 -4.26 -13.25 -13.94
C ASP A 55 -5.68 -13.11 -14.55
N PRO A 56 -6.07 -13.93 -15.55
CA PRO A 56 -7.40 -13.84 -16.17
C PRO A 56 -8.57 -13.99 -15.20
N SER A 57 -8.42 -14.75 -14.11
CA SER A 57 -9.50 -14.95 -13.11
C SER A 57 -10.01 -13.64 -12.52
N LEU A 58 -9.19 -12.58 -12.48
CA LEU A 58 -9.56 -11.25 -11.96
C LEU A 58 -10.64 -10.55 -12.78
N LEU A 59 -10.75 -10.86 -14.08
CA LEU A 59 -11.79 -10.28 -14.94
C LEU A 59 -13.19 -10.79 -14.57
N PHE A 60 -13.26 -11.97 -13.94
CA PHE A 60 -14.50 -12.69 -13.67
C PHE A 60 -14.93 -12.64 -12.20
N LYS A 61 -14.17 -11.98 -11.32
CA LYS A 61 -14.59 -11.82 -9.92
C LYS A 61 -15.71 -10.79 -9.82
N SER A 62 -16.71 -11.09 -8.99
CA SER A 62 -17.83 -10.19 -8.67
C SER A 62 -17.64 -9.45 -7.34
N SER A 63 -16.57 -9.74 -6.61
CA SER A 63 -16.20 -9.13 -5.33
C SER A 63 -14.68 -9.02 -5.21
N GLU A 64 -14.25 -8.18 -4.26
CA GLU A 64 -12.86 -8.16 -3.79
C GLU A 64 -12.80 -8.60 -2.31
N GLY A 65 -11.68 -9.20 -1.94
CA GLY A 65 -11.45 -9.82 -0.64
C GLY A 65 -10.17 -10.66 -0.67
N LEU A 66 -10.16 -11.75 0.09
CA LEU A 66 -9.01 -12.69 0.10
C LEU A 66 -8.79 -13.41 -1.23
N GLU A 67 -9.82 -13.51 -2.07
CA GLU A 67 -9.73 -14.03 -3.43
C GLU A 67 -8.69 -13.28 -4.30
N LEU A 68 -8.30 -12.06 -3.89
CA LEU A 68 -7.21 -11.33 -4.52
C LEU A 68 -5.83 -11.97 -4.33
N LEU A 69 -5.66 -12.84 -3.33
CA LEU A 69 -4.41 -13.56 -3.03
C LEU A 69 -4.35 -14.94 -3.65
N ILE A 70 -5.47 -15.47 -4.18
CA ILE A 70 -5.60 -16.89 -4.54
C ILE A 70 -5.42 -17.07 -6.05
N LEU A 71 -4.52 -17.95 -6.46
CA LEU A 71 -4.54 -18.58 -7.77
C LEU A 71 -5.35 -19.88 -7.64
N ASP A 72 -6.51 -19.91 -8.29
CA ASP A 72 -7.31 -21.13 -8.41
C ASP A 72 -6.88 -21.94 -9.66
N ASP A 73 -7.36 -23.17 -9.78
CA ASP A 73 -7.01 -24.08 -10.89
C ASP A 73 -7.98 -23.96 -12.09
N VAL A 74 -8.86 -22.95 -12.11
CA VAL A 74 -9.86 -22.79 -13.16
C VAL A 74 -9.23 -22.13 -14.40
N ASP A 75 -9.44 -22.72 -15.57
CA ASP A 75 -8.99 -22.13 -16.83
C ASP A 75 -9.93 -21.03 -17.33
N TYR A 76 -9.66 -19.80 -16.90
CA TYR A 76 -10.34 -18.60 -17.40
C TYR A 76 -9.83 -18.13 -18.77
N SER A 77 -8.71 -18.67 -19.26
CA SER A 77 -8.09 -18.20 -20.50
C SER A 77 -8.95 -18.53 -21.73
N SER A 78 -9.65 -19.66 -21.70
CA SER A 78 -10.61 -20.07 -22.74
C SER A 78 -11.80 -19.11 -22.93
N HIS A 79 -12.05 -18.20 -21.98
CA HIS A 79 -13.22 -17.30 -21.99
C HIS A 79 -12.90 -15.91 -22.54
N ILE A 80 -11.65 -15.63 -22.89
CA ILE A 80 -11.20 -14.34 -23.43
C ILE A 80 -10.29 -14.52 -24.65
N PRO A 81 -10.27 -13.56 -25.59
CA PRO A 81 -9.33 -13.56 -26.70
C PRO A 81 -7.84 -13.69 -26.27
N SER A 82 -7.06 -14.40 -27.08
CA SER A 82 -5.64 -14.69 -26.82
C SER A 82 -4.77 -13.43 -26.63
N TRP A 83 -5.03 -12.39 -27.42
CA TRP A 83 -4.28 -11.14 -27.33
C TRP A 83 -4.47 -10.43 -25.97
N ILE A 84 -5.64 -10.57 -25.33
CA ILE A 84 -5.87 -10.04 -23.98
C ILE A 84 -5.07 -10.84 -22.95
N ILE A 85 -4.95 -12.16 -23.10
CA ILE A 85 -4.10 -13.00 -22.24
C ILE A 85 -2.65 -12.52 -22.32
N ASP A 86 -2.16 -12.24 -23.52
CA ASP A 86 -0.79 -11.73 -23.70
C ASP A 86 -0.63 -10.34 -23.07
N SER A 87 -1.63 -9.46 -23.17
CA SER A 87 -1.65 -8.18 -22.46
C SER A 87 -1.66 -8.33 -20.94
N ILE A 88 -2.35 -9.32 -20.37
CA ILE A 88 -2.35 -9.63 -18.93
C ILE A 88 -0.94 -10.06 -18.49
N LYS A 89 -0.31 -10.98 -19.24
CA LYS A 89 1.07 -11.43 -18.96
C LYS A 89 2.05 -10.25 -18.97
N ASN A 90 1.86 -9.32 -19.91
CA ASN A 90 2.64 -8.09 -20.05
C ASN A 90 2.22 -6.95 -19.09
N LYS A 91 1.36 -7.22 -18.10
CA LYS A 91 0.89 -6.22 -17.10
C LYS A 91 0.33 -4.97 -17.77
N SER A 92 -0.41 -5.16 -18.85
CA SER A 92 -0.99 -4.09 -19.68
C SER A 92 -2.50 -4.06 -19.62
N VAL A 93 -3.13 -4.94 -18.82
CA VAL A 93 -4.56 -4.86 -18.51
C VAL A 93 -4.74 -4.26 -17.11
N ILE A 94 -5.50 -3.18 -17.04
CA ILE A 94 -5.82 -2.46 -15.80
C ILE A 94 -7.32 -2.55 -15.58
N SER A 95 -7.74 -3.09 -14.45
CA SER A 95 -9.13 -3.09 -14.03
C SER A 95 -9.51 -1.70 -13.50
N ILE A 96 -10.67 -1.18 -13.91
CA ILE A 96 -11.24 0.08 -13.44
C ILE A 96 -12.69 -0.13 -13.04
N ASN A 97 -13.01 0.23 -11.80
CA ASN A 97 -14.37 0.23 -11.30
C ASN A 97 -15.07 1.55 -11.64
N THR A 98 -16.09 1.49 -12.50
CA THR A 98 -16.83 2.67 -12.97
C THR A 98 -17.83 3.22 -11.96
N GLU A 99 -18.09 2.53 -10.84
CA GLU A 99 -18.97 3.01 -9.77
C GLU A 99 -18.29 4.10 -8.90
N TYR A 100 -16.98 4.30 -9.03
CA TYR A 100 -16.33 5.49 -8.49
C TYR A 100 -16.67 6.71 -9.36
N PRO A 101 -17.15 7.84 -8.80
CA PRO A 101 -17.54 9.01 -9.59
C PRO A 101 -16.37 9.63 -10.36
N ASN A 102 -15.15 9.45 -9.85
CA ASN A 102 -13.91 9.91 -10.46
C ASN A 102 -13.12 8.78 -11.16
N TRP A 103 -13.76 7.68 -11.58
CA TRP A 103 -13.08 6.52 -12.18
C TRP A 103 -12.16 6.89 -13.35
N LYS A 104 -12.52 7.92 -14.15
CA LYS A 104 -11.72 8.39 -15.29
C LYS A 104 -10.33 8.88 -14.90
N THR A 105 -10.10 9.30 -13.66
CA THR A 105 -8.75 9.68 -13.21
C THR A 105 -7.79 8.47 -13.21
N ALA A 106 -8.30 7.24 -13.16
CA ALA A 106 -7.50 6.03 -13.31
C ALA A 106 -7.06 5.76 -14.77
N LEU A 107 -7.55 6.54 -15.74
CA LEU A 107 -7.08 6.53 -17.12
C LEU A 107 -5.95 7.55 -17.36
N GLU A 108 -5.62 8.39 -16.39
CA GLU A 108 -4.55 9.37 -16.54
C GLU A 108 -3.19 8.68 -16.69
N ASP A 109 -2.29 9.28 -17.47
CA ASP A 109 -0.97 8.69 -17.69
C ASP A 109 -0.14 8.74 -16.41
N THR A 110 0.56 7.65 -16.12
CA THR A 110 1.44 7.59 -14.95
C THR A 110 2.62 8.54 -15.12
N TYR A 111 2.94 9.28 -14.06
CA TYR A 111 4.15 10.09 -14.00
C TYR A 111 5.41 9.21 -14.05
N LYS A 112 6.34 9.54 -14.96
CA LYS A 112 7.55 8.74 -15.26
C LYS A 112 8.85 9.32 -14.67
N GLY A 113 8.79 10.49 -14.05
CA GLY A 113 9.96 11.15 -13.47
C GLY A 113 10.23 10.73 -12.03
N LYS A 114 11.20 11.41 -11.39
CA LYS A 114 11.43 11.29 -9.95
C LYS A 114 10.28 11.91 -9.16
N TRP A 115 9.87 11.23 -8.10
CA TRP A 115 8.73 11.61 -7.29
C TRP A 115 9.08 12.73 -6.31
N ASN A 116 8.09 13.59 -6.09
CA ASN A 116 8.05 14.50 -4.95
C ASN A 116 7.30 13.80 -3.84
N VAL A 117 7.88 13.74 -2.65
CA VAL A 117 7.27 13.11 -1.48
C VAL A 117 7.17 14.11 -0.34
N ASN A 118 6.08 14.11 0.41
CA ASN A 118 5.88 15.01 1.54
C ASN A 118 5.67 14.21 2.82
N ILE A 119 6.41 14.51 3.89
CA ILE A 119 6.34 13.84 5.19
C ILE A 119 5.69 14.78 6.21
N VAL A 120 4.69 14.28 6.93
CA VAL A 120 4.14 14.97 8.10
C VAL A 120 4.56 14.33 9.42
N ALA A 121 4.95 15.19 10.37
CA ALA A 121 5.45 14.91 11.71
C ALA A 121 6.85 14.27 11.75
N LEU A 122 7.80 15.00 12.30
CA LEU A 122 9.23 14.65 12.36
C LEU A 122 9.63 14.14 13.75
N GLY A 123 8.80 13.28 14.35
CA GLY A 123 9.17 12.49 15.55
C GLY A 123 10.16 11.36 15.20
N ASP A 124 10.41 10.43 16.12
CA ASP A 124 11.41 9.36 15.94
C ASP A 124 11.26 8.61 14.61
N VAL A 125 10.01 8.25 14.26
CA VAL A 125 9.72 7.52 13.02
C VAL A 125 9.91 8.39 11.78
N GLY A 126 9.23 9.54 11.73
CA GLY A 126 9.28 10.43 10.56
C GLY A 126 10.69 10.97 10.26
N SER A 127 11.46 11.27 11.30
CA SER A 127 12.86 11.70 11.14
C SER A 127 13.80 10.59 10.67
N THR A 128 13.69 9.37 11.23
CA THR A 128 14.51 8.24 10.79
C THR A 128 14.15 7.82 9.36
N LEU A 129 12.86 7.86 9.00
CA LEU A 129 12.38 7.65 7.65
C LEU A 129 12.95 8.69 6.68
N LEU A 130 12.94 9.98 7.07
CA LEU A 130 13.53 11.07 6.29
C LEU A 130 15.01 10.81 5.97
N ILE A 131 15.79 10.36 6.96
CA ILE A 131 17.19 9.98 6.75
C ILE A 131 17.30 8.85 5.71
N GLY A 132 16.49 7.81 5.84
CA GLY A 132 16.46 6.69 4.88
C GLY A 132 16.13 7.13 3.46
N LEU A 133 15.06 7.93 3.27
CA LEU A 133 14.68 8.44 1.95
C LEU A 133 15.75 9.36 1.35
N ARG A 134 16.36 10.24 2.16
CA ARG A 134 17.44 11.13 1.72
C ARG A 134 18.63 10.34 1.20
N LEU A 135 19.05 9.29 1.92
CA LEU A 135 20.26 8.53 1.58
C LEU A 135 20.05 7.51 0.46
N LEU A 136 18.86 6.91 0.38
CA LEU A 136 18.59 5.75 -0.48
C LEU A 136 17.71 6.08 -1.69
N GLY A 137 16.96 7.18 -1.68
CA GLY A 137 15.96 7.51 -2.70
C GLY A 137 16.43 8.42 -3.82
N GLY A 138 17.72 8.76 -3.91
CA GLY A 138 18.19 9.79 -4.85
C GLY A 138 18.00 9.48 -6.34
N ASP A 139 17.78 8.23 -6.73
CA ASP A 139 17.50 7.84 -8.11
C ASP A 139 16.01 7.95 -8.47
N CYS A 140 15.11 7.91 -7.49
CA CYS A 140 13.66 7.90 -7.71
C CYS A 140 12.89 9.06 -7.04
N ILE A 141 13.51 9.82 -6.14
CA ILE A 141 12.91 10.97 -5.44
C ILE A 141 13.66 12.25 -5.84
N ASP A 142 12.90 13.26 -6.23
CA ASP A 142 13.40 14.59 -6.59
C ASP A 142 13.54 15.47 -5.35
N ARG A 143 12.46 15.55 -4.58
CA ARG A 143 12.34 16.41 -3.40
C ARG A 143 11.57 15.73 -2.28
N ILE A 144 11.98 16.00 -1.05
CA ILE A 144 11.28 15.62 0.17
C ILE A 144 10.76 16.89 0.86
N GLY A 145 9.45 17.13 0.80
CA GLY A 145 8.79 18.15 1.61
C GLY A 145 8.63 17.68 3.05
N ILE A 146 8.90 18.53 4.03
CA ILE A 146 8.72 18.21 5.45
C ILE A 146 7.77 19.20 6.14
N TYR A 147 6.85 18.67 6.94
CA TYR A 147 5.92 19.45 7.73
C TYR A 147 5.85 18.94 9.18
N ASP A 148 5.87 19.86 10.14
CA ASP A 148 5.73 19.61 11.57
C ASP A 148 5.18 20.88 12.22
N ARG A 149 4.35 20.73 13.26
CA ARG A 149 3.79 21.86 14.00
C ARG A 149 4.88 22.68 14.72
N ASN A 150 6.02 22.07 15.00
CA ASN A 150 7.17 22.75 15.58
C ASN A 150 8.09 23.34 14.49
N VAL A 151 8.00 24.64 14.29
CA VAL A 151 8.81 25.38 13.30
C VAL A 151 10.32 25.23 13.53
N ASN A 152 10.78 25.17 14.79
CA ASN A 152 12.21 24.99 15.08
C ASN A 152 12.69 23.59 14.71
N ARG A 153 11.82 22.58 14.85
CA ARG A 153 12.11 21.22 14.38
C ARG A 153 12.21 21.18 12.86
N LEU A 154 11.36 21.89 12.13
CA LEU A 154 11.45 22.02 10.67
C LEU A 154 12.78 22.65 10.24
N LYS A 155 13.11 23.82 10.81
CA LYS A 155 14.37 24.52 10.53
C LYS A 155 15.58 23.64 10.81
N ARG A 156 15.58 22.92 11.95
CA ARG A 156 16.64 21.99 12.31
C ARG A 156 16.80 20.90 11.25
N TRP A 157 15.71 20.21 10.89
CA TRP A 157 15.77 19.11 9.93
C TRP A 157 16.18 19.60 8.55
N GLU A 158 15.61 20.69 8.04
CA GLU A 158 16.06 21.31 6.79
C GLU A 158 17.56 21.61 6.83
N TYR A 159 18.06 22.24 7.90
CA TYR A 159 19.44 22.68 7.98
C TYR A 159 20.42 21.51 8.08
N GLU A 160 20.19 20.55 9.00
CA GLU A 160 21.10 19.42 9.23
C GLU A 160 21.04 18.39 8.08
N ILE A 161 19.85 18.01 7.59
CA ILE A 161 19.74 16.90 6.63
C ILE A 161 20.31 17.24 5.25
N ASN A 162 20.24 18.51 4.86
CA ASN A 162 20.79 18.96 3.57
C ASN A 162 22.32 19.10 3.61
N GLN A 163 22.94 19.11 4.79
CA GLN A 163 24.40 19.07 4.94
C GLN A 163 24.97 17.66 4.76
N VAL A 164 24.13 16.61 4.86
CA VAL A 164 24.55 15.23 4.62
C VAL A 164 24.98 15.08 3.16
N ARG A 165 26.25 14.67 2.95
CA ARG A 165 26.89 14.49 1.64
C ARG A 165 27.86 13.32 1.66
N LYS A 166 28.06 12.69 0.50
CA LYS A 166 29.14 11.72 0.28
C LYS A 166 30.44 12.46 -0.01
N ALA A 167 31.55 12.04 0.60
CA ALA A 167 32.87 12.58 0.27
C ALA A 167 33.20 12.31 -1.21
N PHE A 168 33.81 13.29 -1.89
CA PHE A 168 34.27 13.18 -3.29
C PHE A 168 33.18 12.79 -4.31
N SER A 169 31.92 13.09 -4.03
CA SER A 169 30.78 12.73 -4.87
C SER A 169 30.11 13.96 -5.46
N GLN A 170 29.84 13.92 -6.77
CA GLN A 170 28.96 14.88 -7.44
C GLN A 170 27.48 14.49 -7.34
N TYR A 171 27.17 13.26 -6.88
CA TYR A 171 25.81 12.79 -6.71
C TYR A 171 25.07 13.61 -5.64
N GLU A 172 23.97 14.23 -6.03
CA GLU A 172 23.08 14.96 -5.13
C GLU A 172 21.97 14.04 -4.63
N PHE A 173 21.84 13.96 -3.31
CA PHE A 173 20.69 13.37 -2.66
C PHE A 173 19.42 14.24 -2.89
N PRO A 174 18.19 13.72 -2.70
CA PRO A 174 16.94 14.48 -2.89
C PRO A 174 16.81 15.66 -1.93
N LYS A 175 16.61 16.89 -2.45
CA LYS A 175 16.57 18.10 -1.61
C LYS A 175 15.44 18.02 -0.58
N VAL A 176 15.72 18.41 0.66
CA VAL A 176 14.71 18.49 1.72
C VAL A 176 14.27 19.93 1.91
N VAL A 177 12.97 20.19 1.90
CA VAL A 177 12.43 21.56 2.04
C VAL A 177 11.27 21.58 3.04
N PRO A 178 11.20 22.57 3.96
CA PRO A 178 9.99 22.84 4.72
C PRO A 178 8.85 23.20 3.76
N ILE A 179 7.66 22.70 4.07
CA ILE A 179 6.43 23.04 3.34
C ILE A 179 5.39 23.60 4.29
N THR A 180 4.42 24.32 3.75
CA THR A 180 3.25 24.80 4.48
C THR A 180 2.09 23.80 4.40
N GLU A 181 1.05 23.98 5.21
CA GLU A 181 -0.11 23.08 5.25
C GLU A 181 -0.83 22.96 3.91
N ASN A 182 -0.98 24.07 3.17
CA ASN A 182 -1.57 24.08 1.83
C ASN A 182 -0.72 23.37 0.77
N GLN A 183 0.53 23.04 1.05
CA GLN A 183 1.45 22.34 0.14
C GLN A 183 1.54 20.84 0.44
N LEU A 184 0.85 20.32 1.47
CA LEU A 184 0.97 18.93 1.92
C LEU A 184 0.69 17.92 0.80
N PHE A 185 -0.27 18.23 -0.07
CA PHE A 185 -0.71 17.35 -1.15
C PHE A 185 -0.16 17.75 -2.53
N ASP A 186 0.78 18.72 -2.59
CA ASP A 186 1.53 19.09 -3.80
C ASP A 186 2.70 18.12 -4.03
N CYS A 187 2.37 16.83 -4.15
CA CYS A 187 3.34 15.75 -4.24
C CYS A 187 2.77 14.53 -4.97
N HIS A 188 3.63 13.56 -5.25
CA HIS A 188 3.25 12.26 -5.79
C HIS A 188 2.93 11.26 -4.67
N MET A 189 3.53 11.44 -3.49
CA MET A 189 3.25 10.65 -2.29
C MET A 189 3.24 11.53 -1.03
N PHE A 190 2.14 11.47 -0.30
CA PHE A 190 2.01 12.04 1.04
C PHE A 190 2.25 10.95 2.09
N ILE A 191 3.12 11.19 3.07
CA ILE A 191 3.58 10.23 4.07
C ILE A 191 3.13 10.69 5.47
N PHE A 192 2.16 9.96 6.02
CA PHE A 192 1.59 10.21 7.33
C PHE A 192 2.36 9.49 8.44
N CYS A 193 3.17 10.26 9.19
CA CYS A 193 3.89 9.78 10.39
C CYS A 193 3.39 10.44 11.70
N ALA A 194 2.29 11.18 11.66
CA ALA A 194 1.75 11.87 12.82
C ALA A 194 1.12 10.88 13.82
N SER A 195 1.40 11.08 15.10
CA SER A 195 0.85 10.27 16.19
C SER A 195 0.82 11.08 17.49
N LYS A 196 -0.25 10.96 18.27
CA LYS A 196 -0.24 11.38 19.67
C LYS A 196 0.50 10.27 20.42
N GLY A 197 1.70 10.56 20.92
CA GLY A 197 2.74 9.57 21.24
C GLY A 197 2.29 8.30 21.97
N VAL A 198 3.05 7.23 21.77
CA VAL A 198 2.90 5.96 22.51
C VAL A 198 3.17 6.20 23.99
N PRO A 199 2.36 5.64 24.91
CA PRO A 199 2.64 5.70 26.35
C PRO A 199 4.08 5.25 26.67
N PRO A 200 4.76 5.88 27.65
CA PRO A 200 6.13 5.51 28.03
C PRO A 200 6.28 4.04 28.43
N VAL A 201 7.50 3.51 28.36
CA VAL A 201 7.82 2.17 28.88
C VAL A 201 7.44 2.11 30.37
N GLY A 202 6.61 1.14 30.76
CA GLY A 202 6.12 0.97 32.14
C GLY A 202 4.66 1.36 32.41
N SER A 203 3.93 1.88 31.42
CA SER A 203 2.50 2.16 31.57
C SER A 203 1.67 0.85 31.61
N LYS A 204 0.99 0.59 32.74
CA LYS A 204 0.04 -0.53 32.94
C LYS A 204 -1.29 -0.26 32.24
N ILE A 205 -1.31 -0.29 30.91
CA ILE A 205 -2.54 -0.12 30.14
C ILE A 205 -2.74 -1.38 29.29
N GLU A 206 -3.86 -2.07 29.50
CA GLU A 206 -4.17 -3.32 28.80
C GLU A 206 -4.52 -3.10 27.33
N ASP A 207 -5.12 -1.94 26.97
CA ASP A 207 -5.58 -1.65 25.61
C ASP A 207 -4.87 -0.43 24.96
N VAL A 208 -3.54 -0.50 24.92
CA VAL A 208 -2.70 0.55 24.30
C VAL A 208 -3.08 0.79 22.83
N ARG A 209 -3.49 -0.26 22.11
CA ARG A 209 -3.75 -0.19 20.66
C ARG A 209 -5.06 0.54 20.36
N MET A 210 -6.14 0.32 21.12
CA MET A 210 -7.39 1.07 20.92
C MET A 210 -7.25 2.54 21.35
N ILE A 211 -6.51 2.83 22.42
CA ILE A 211 -6.27 4.22 22.83
C ILE A 211 -5.45 4.97 21.77
N GLN A 212 -4.42 4.33 21.21
CA GLN A 212 -3.68 4.87 20.07
C GLN A 212 -4.57 5.08 18.85
N PHE A 213 -5.45 4.12 18.57
CA PHE A 213 -6.40 4.22 17.47
C PHE A 213 -7.29 5.45 17.63
N GLU A 214 -8.01 5.59 18.74
CA GLU A 214 -8.91 6.72 18.96
C GLU A 214 -8.20 8.07 18.87
N SER A 215 -6.98 8.13 19.41
CA SER A 215 -6.18 9.33 19.35
C SER A 215 -5.70 9.67 17.94
N ASN A 216 -5.19 8.70 17.19
CA ASN A 216 -4.62 8.93 15.86
C ASN A 216 -5.70 9.01 14.78
N ARG A 217 -6.89 8.46 15.04
CA ARG A 217 -8.08 8.54 14.18
C ARG A 217 -8.48 9.98 13.90
N ASN A 218 -8.52 10.84 14.92
CA ASN A 218 -8.86 12.25 14.74
C ASN A 218 -7.80 13.00 13.93
N ILE A 219 -6.52 12.68 14.15
CA ILE A 219 -5.42 13.32 13.41
C ILE A 219 -5.50 12.93 11.92
N ILE A 220 -5.56 11.64 11.59
CA ILE A 220 -5.58 11.21 10.18
C ILE A 220 -6.84 11.67 9.45
N LYS A 221 -7.98 11.79 10.16
CA LYS A 221 -9.22 12.34 9.62
C LYS A 221 -9.00 13.75 9.04
N GLU A 222 -8.32 14.63 9.75
CA GLU A 222 -8.02 16.00 9.27
C GLU A 222 -7.25 15.95 7.94
N TYR A 223 -6.18 15.15 7.86
CA TYR A 223 -5.40 15.02 6.63
C TYR A 223 -6.17 14.35 5.50
N ALA A 224 -7.05 13.38 5.79
CA ALA A 224 -7.91 12.76 4.79
C ALA A 224 -8.90 13.77 4.18
N GLN A 225 -9.42 14.70 4.99
CA GLN A 225 -10.28 15.78 4.52
C GLN A 225 -9.51 16.83 3.71
N ILE A 226 -8.29 17.18 4.12
CA ILE A 226 -7.42 18.07 3.32
C ILE A 226 -7.06 17.40 1.98
N ALA A 227 -6.77 16.11 1.97
CA ALA A 227 -6.50 15.35 0.74
C ALA A 227 -7.68 15.39 -0.24
N ARG A 228 -8.91 15.20 0.29
CA ARG A 228 -10.15 15.35 -0.47
C ARG A 228 -10.28 16.77 -1.05
N ASN A 229 -10.14 17.79 -0.22
CA ASN A 229 -10.29 19.19 -0.64
C ASN A 229 -9.23 19.61 -1.68
N SER A 230 -8.06 18.98 -1.64
CA SER A 230 -6.97 19.21 -2.59
C SER A 230 -7.10 18.36 -3.86
N SER A 231 -8.15 17.53 -3.99
CA SER A 231 -8.31 16.57 -5.09
C SER A 231 -7.07 15.69 -5.31
N PHE A 232 -6.46 15.24 -4.22
CA PHE A 232 -5.16 14.56 -4.26
C PHE A 232 -5.18 13.28 -5.11
N LYS A 233 -4.29 13.22 -6.10
CA LYS A 233 -4.19 12.10 -7.05
C LYS A 233 -3.06 11.11 -6.73
N GLY A 234 -2.17 11.48 -5.81
CA GLY A 234 -1.01 10.65 -5.44
C GLY A 234 -1.35 9.52 -4.47
N ILE A 235 -0.30 8.93 -3.89
CA ILE A 235 -0.38 7.90 -2.87
C ILE A 235 -0.44 8.52 -1.48
N PHE A 236 -1.43 8.13 -0.68
CA PHE A 236 -1.54 8.43 0.74
C PHE A 236 -0.92 7.29 1.54
N ALA A 237 0.34 7.45 1.93
CA ALA A 237 1.12 6.46 2.67
C ALA A 237 0.90 6.62 4.18
N VAL A 238 0.38 5.57 4.83
CA VAL A 238 0.14 5.55 6.28
C VAL A 238 1.25 4.75 6.97
N VAL A 239 2.06 5.40 7.80
CA VAL A 239 3.13 4.76 8.58
C VAL A 239 2.75 4.63 10.06
N SER A 240 1.92 5.55 10.57
CA SER A 240 1.50 5.56 11.97
C SER A 240 0.64 4.36 12.37
N ASP A 241 0.80 3.90 13.61
CA ASP A 241 -0.01 2.83 14.19
C ASP A 241 -1.36 3.30 14.74
N PRO A 242 -2.40 2.44 14.74
CA PRO A 242 -2.45 1.14 14.07
C PRO A 242 -2.71 1.28 12.57
N VAL A 243 -1.71 0.92 11.75
CA VAL A 243 -1.63 1.24 10.32
C VAL A 243 -2.87 0.83 9.53
N ASP A 244 -3.30 -0.42 9.67
CA ASP A 244 -4.39 -1.01 8.88
C ASP A 244 -5.74 -0.30 9.14
N LEU A 245 -6.00 0.04 10.41
CA LEU A 245 -7.24 0.73 10.81
C LEU A 245 -7.22 2.19 10.38
N LEU A 246 -6.07 2.87 10.51
CA LEU A 246 -5.92 4.26 10.07
C LEU A 246 -6.07 4.39 8.55
N CYS A 247 -5.63 3.40 7.76
CA CYS A 247 -5.91 3.36 6.32
C CYS A 247 -7.42 3.35 6.04
N LYS A 248 -8.20 2.55 6.79
CA LYS A 248 -9.66 2.56 6.65
C LYS A 248 -10.27 3.91 7.05
N VAL A 249 -9.80 4.51 8.15
CA VAL A 249 -10.27 5.84 8.56
C VAL A 249 -10.00 6.86 7.45
N ALA A 250 -8.81 6.89 6.87
CA ALA A 250 -8.48 7.78 5.76
C ALA A 250 -9.40 7.57 4.55
N PHE A 251 -9.69 6.32 4.21
CA PHE A 251 -10.62 5.98 3.12
C PHE A 251 -12.03 6.49 3.42
N LEU A 252 -12.59 6.16 4.58
CA LEU A 252 -13.97 6.54 4.91
C LEU A 252 -14.12 8.05 5.07
N GLU A 253 -13.22 8.71 5.80
CA GLU A 253 -13.35 10.13 6.11
C GLU A 253 -13.06 11.03 4.90
N SER A 254 -12.17 10.63 3.99
CA SER A 254 -11.98 11.38 2.73
C SER A 254 -13.17 11.25 1.77
N ASN A 255 -13.96 10.17 1.87
CA ASN A 255 -15.10 9.91 0.99
C ASN A 255 -16.46 10.32 1.58
N LYS A 256 -16.47 11.02 2.72
CA LYS A 256 -17.66 11.64 3.28
C LYS A 256 -17.83 13.07 2.77
N ASP A 257 -19.06 13.45 2.46
CA ASP A 257 -19.44 14.84 2.19
C ASP A 257 -19.62 15.65 3.50
N SER A 258 -20.05 16.91 3.38
CA SER A 258 -20.31 17.79 4.53
C SER A 258 -21.44 17.32 5.45
N SER A 259 -22.33 16.45 4.97
CA SER A 259 -23.38 15.81 5.77
C SER A 259 -22.95 14.49 6.40
N GLY A 260 -21.74 14.00 6.10
CA GLY A 260 -21.21 12.73 6.57
C GLY A 260 -21.63 11.52 5.73
N CYS A 261 -22.29 11.72 4.59
CA CYS A 261 -22.69 10.66 3.67
C CYS A 261 -21.54 10.29 2.73
N LEU A 262 -21.41 9.00 2.39
CA LEU A 262 -20.37 8.52 1.47
C LEU A 262 -20.72 8.89 0.03
N ASP A 263 -19.84 9.64 -0.63
CA ASP A 263 -20.00 10.08 -2.03
C ASP A 263 -18.85 9.65 -2.94
N PHE A 264 -17.82 9.02 -2.38
CA PHE A 264 -16.65 8.48 -3.09
C PHE A 264 -15.84 9.50 -3.93
N LYS A 265 -15.93 10.79 -3.61
CA LYS A 265 -15.17 11.86 -4.29
C LYS A 265 -13.79 12.15 -3.66
N GLY A 266 -13.40 11.41 -2.63
CA GLY A 266 -12.12 11.53 -1.95
C GLY A 266 -11.05 10.61 -2.50
N LEU A 267 -10.25 10.06 -1.58
CA LEU A 267 -9.19 9.11 -1.91
C LEU A 267 -9.82 7.78 -2.32
N ALA A 268 -9.48 7.28 -3.51
CA ALA A 268 -9.80 5.90 -3.84
C ALA A 268 -9.06 4.94 -2.89
N SER A 269 -9.63 3.79 -2.59
CA SER A 269 -9.04 2.84 -1.64
C SER A 269 -7.65 2.33 -2.08
N ASN A 270 -7.37 2.25 -3.38
CA ASN A 270 -6.05 1.91 -3.92
C ASN A 270 -5.04 3.08 -3.94
N GLN A 271 -5.43 4.30 -3.56
CA GLN A 271 -4.48 5.40 -3.32
C GLN A 271 -3.89 5.33 -1.91
N ILE A 272 -4.53 4.62 -0.98
CA ILE A 272 -4.09 4.51 0.40
C ILE A 272 -3.29 3.22 0.56
N ILE A 273 -2.08 3.33 1.12
CA ILE A 273 -1.21 2.18 1.37
C ILE A 273 -0.69 2.27 2.80
N GLY A 274 -0.87 1.19 3.56
CA GLY A 274 -0.32 1.04 4.89
C GLY A 274 1.10 0.47 4.85
N TYR A 275 2.02 1.11 5.56
CA TYR A 275 3.43 0.74 5.63
C TYR A 275 3.76 0.19 7.02
N GLY A 276 3.16 -0.96 7.36
CA GLY A 276 3.41 -1.67 8.61
C GLY A 276 4.03 -3.05 8.43
N LEU A 277 3.84 -3.70 7.27
CA LEU A 277 4.19 -5.09 7.09
C LEU A 277 5.68 -5.33 6.75
N GLY A 278 6.37 -4.34 6.16
CA GLY A 278 7.80 -4.44 5.81
C GLY A 278 8.70 -4.82 6.99
N VAL A 279 8.50 -4.20 8.16
CA VAL A 279 9.24 -4.54 9.39
C VAL A 279 8.87 -5.91 9.95
N MET A 280 7.64 -6.38 9.71
CA MET A 280 7.23 -7.72 10.13
C MET A 280 7.99 -8.77 9.29
N ASN A 281 8.09 -8.56 7.98
CA ASN A 281 8.96 -9.38 7.14
C ASN A 281 10.44 -9.31 7.57
N ALA A 282 10.97 -8.10 7.80
CA ALA A 282 12.38 -7.95 8.21
C ALA A 282 12.70 -8.65 9.54
N ARG A 283 11.76 -8.66 10.49
CA ARG A 283 11.88 -9.42 11.74
C ARG A 283 11.84 -10.91 11.50
N ALA A 284 10.92 -11.39 10.67
CA ALA A 284 10.87 -12.80 10.30
C ALA A 284 12.18 -13.24 9.65
N CYS A 285 12.76 -12.44 8.75
CA CYS A 285 14.10 -12.65 8.18
C CYS A 285 15.17 -12.76 9.27
N PHE A 286 15.22 -11.79 10.20
CA PHE A 286 16.20 -11.76 11.28
C PHE A 286 16.16 -13.01 12.17
N TYR A 287 14.97 -13.55 12.49
CA TYR A 287 14.89 -14.80 13.25
C TYR A 287 15.13 -16.04 12.39
N ALA A 288 14.75 -16.01 11.12
CA ALA A 288 15.02 -17.08 10.17
C ALA A 288 16.54 -17.29 9.98
N GLU A 289 17.32 -16.21 9.97
CA GLU A 289 18.79 -16.24 9.85
C GLU A 289 19.50 -16.91 11.04
N LYS A 290 18.81 -17.09 12.18
CA LYS A 290 19.40 -17.70 13.39
C LYS A 290 19.47 -19.23 13.34
N SER A 291 18.87 -19.87 12.34
CA SER A 291 18.90 -21.33 12.21
C SER A 291 18.84 -21.78 10.75
N GLU A 292 19.64 -22.79 10.41
CA GLU A 292 19.58 -23.44 9.09
C GLU A 292 18.19 -24.00 8.77
N LYS A 293 17.45 -24.44 9.79
CA LYS A 293 16.08 -24.99 9.63
C LYS A 293 15.05 -23.96 9.18
N THR A 294 15.35 -22.67 9.32
CA THR A 294 14.42 -21.58 9.01
C THR A 294 14.92 -20.69 7.87
N MET A 295 16.15 -20.90 7.41
CA MET A 295 16.83 -20.03 6.44
C MET A 295 16.10 -19.94 5.08
N HIS A 296 15.36 -20.99 4.68
CA HIS A 296 14.59 -21.01 3.44
C HIS A 296 13.51 -19.92 3.38
N PHE A 297 13.05 -19.42 4.53
CA PHE A 297 12.11 -18.30 4.62
C PHE A 297 12.55 -17.08 3.81
N LEU A 298 13.86 -16.78 3.74
CA LEU A 298 14.37 -15.63 3.00
C LEU A 298 14.03 -15.66 1.50
N ARG A 299 13.82 -16.85 0.94
CA ARG A 299 13.48 -17.08 -0.47
C ARG A 299 12.00 -17.41 -0.66
N GLU A 300 11.49 -18.31 0.14
CA GLU A 300 10.18 -18.97 -0.06
C GLU A 300 9.08 -18.37 0.81
N GLY A 301 9.45 -17.68 1.88
CA GLY A 301 8.53 -17.23 2.90
C GLY A 301 7.68 -16.06 2.48
N ARG A 302 6.52 -15.93 3.13
CA ARG A 302 5.59 -14.81 2.94
C ARG A 302 4.99 -14.35 4.25
N VAL A 303 4.61 -13.07 4.28
CA VAL A 303 3.95 -12.45 5.43
C VAL A 303 2.61 -11.89 5.01
N PHE A 304 1.58 -12.15 5.81
CA PHE A 304 0.20 -11.71 5.58
C PHE A 304 -0.42 -11.13 6.85
N GLY A 305 -1.51 -10.39 6.68
CA GLY A 305 -2.32 -9.90 7.79
C GLY A 305 -1.91 -8.52 8.30
N PRO A 306 -2.39 -8.13 9.49
CA PRO A 306 -2.15 -6.81 10.04
C PRO A 306 -0.73 -6.64 10.59
N HIS A 307 -0.35 -5.38 10.81
CA HIS A 307 0.81 -5.07 11.65
C HIS A 307 0.54 -5.45 13.12
N GLY A 308 1.09 -6.57 13.59
CA GLY A 308 1.03 -7.01 15.00
C GLY A 308 0.14 -8.24 15.22
N GLN A 309 -0.73 -8.21 16.24
CA GLN A 309 -1.61 -9.34 16.56
C GLN A 309 -2.35 -9.81 15.30
N GLY A 310 -2.43 -11.11 15.05
CA GLY A 310 -3.08 -11.67 13.83
C GLY A 310 -2.19 -11.73 12.58
N LEU A 311 -0.93 -11.30 12.66
CA LEU A 311 0.05 -11.57 11.62
C LEU A 311 0.14 -13.08 11.32
N VAL A 312 0.33 -13.44 10.06
CA VAL A 312 0.66 -14.79 9.62
C VAL A 312 2.00 -14.75 8.88
N VAL A 313 2.99 -15.49 9.38
CA VAL A 313 4.25 -15.75 8.68
C VAL A 313 4.21 -17.18 8.14
N ALA A 314 4.25 -17.34 6.83
CA ALA A 314 4.44 -18.61 6.17
C ALA A 314 5.93 -18.82 5.91
N ASP A 315 6.49 -19.91 6.44
CA ASP A 315 7.89 -20.27 6.24
C ASP A 315 8.22 -20.52 4.76
N SER A 316 7.29 -21.15 4.05
CA SER A 316 7.33 -21.40 2.61
C SER A 316 5.91 -21.46 2.06
N ILE A 317 5.72 -21.01 0.81
CA ILE A 317 4.47 -21.24 0.06
C ILE A 317 4.44 -22.66 -0.54
N ASP A 318 5.55 -23.14 -1.09
CA ASP A 318 5.60 -24.40 -1.82
C ASP A 318 5.65 -25.63 -0.88
N ASN A 319 6.49 -25.58 0.15
CA ASN A 319 6.64 -26.61 1.18
C ASN A 319 6.28 -26.09 2.59
N TYR A 320 5.04 -25.64 2.77
CA TYR A 320 4.57 -25.04 4.02
C TYR A 320 4.72 -25.98 5.24
N ASN A 321 5.45 -25.52 6.26
CA ASN A 321 5.58 -26.18 7.54
C ASN A 321 4.92 -25.34 8.65
N GLU A 322 3.91 -25.91 9.27
CA GLU A 322 3.09 -25.23 10.27
C GLU A 322 3.86 -24.84 11.54
N ASP A 323 4.74 -25.72 12.04
CA ASP A 323 5.48 -25.47 13.28
C ASP A 323 6.54 -24.37 13.09
N ILE A 324 7.24 -24.39 11.95
CA ILE A 324 8.22 -23.35 11.60
C ILE A 324 7.50 -22.01 11.39
N SER A 325 6.38 -22.02 10.67
CA SER A 325 5.55 -20.84 10.45
C SER A 325 5.04 -20.23 11.76
N ASN A 326 4.56 -21.06 12.69
CA ASN A 326 4.11 -20.62 14.01
C ASN A 326 5.28 -20.02 14.82
N TYR A 327 6.44 -20.68 14.83
CA TYR A 327 7.65 -20.18 15.49
C TYR A 327 8.07 -18.81 14.96
N LEU A 328 8.17 -18.65 13.64
CA LEU A 328 8.56 -17.38 13.01
C LEU A 328 7.50 -16.30 13.28
N THR A 329 6.21 -16.65 13.24
CA THR A 329 5.11 -15.72 13.57
C THR A 329 5.24 -15.21 15.00
N GLU A 330 5.43 -16.10 15.98
CA GLU A 330 5.55 -15.75 17.39
C GLU A 330 6.76 -14.83 17.64
N LYS A 331 7.93 -15.18 17.11
CA LYS A 331 9.14 -14.36 17.23
C LYS A 331 8.96 -12.98 16.61
N THR A 332 8.34 -12.92 15.43
CA THR A 332 8.10 -11.68 14.71
C THR A 332 7.16 -10.73 15.46
N VAL A 333 6.05 -11.25 16.00
CA VAL A 333 5.07 -10.46 16.76
C VAL A 333 5.68 -9.94 18.08
N ASN A 334 6.51 -10.76 18.73
CA ASN A 334 7.12 -10.42 20.03
C ASN A 334 8.40 -9.58 19.94
N ALA A 335 9.02 -9.40 18.76
CA ALA A 335 10.25 -8.63 18.60
C ALA A 335 10.20 -7.21 19.18
N ASN A 336 9.02 -6.57 19.16
CA ASN A 336 8.81 -5.25 19.77
C ASN A 336 8.97 -5.27 21.30
N ARG A 337 8.65 -6.39 21.96
CA ARG A 337 8.78 -6.56 23.41
C ARG A 337 10.24 -6.66 23.81
N GLU A 338 11.06 -7.41 23.06
CA GLU A 338 12.51 -7.52 23.31
C GLU A 338 13.19 -6.14 23.30
N ILE A 339 12.88 -5.27 22.33
CA ILE A 339 13.45 -3.91 22.29
C ILE A 339 13.02 -3.06 23.49
N ARG A 340 11.80 -3.26 23.99
CA ARG A 340 11.29 -2.55 25.18
C ARG A 340 11.93 -3.07 26.46
N GLU A 341 12.23 -4.37 26.54
CA GLU A 341 12.99 -4.97 27.64
C GLU A 341 14.41 -4.40 27.70
N PHE A 342 15.00 -4.02 26.57
CA PHE A 342 16.25 -3.26 26.52
C PHE A 342 16.11 -1.79 26.94
N GLY A 343 14.90 -1.31 27.26
CA GLY A 343 14.63 0.07 27.66
C GLY A 343 14.43 1.06 26.51
N TYR A 344 14.31 0.57 25.26
CA TYR A 344 14.21 1.43 24.07
C TYR A 344 12.83 1.35 23.40
N LYS A 345 12.46 2.45 22.73
CA LYS A 345 11.30 2.48 21.84
C LYS A 345 11.66 1.87 20.49
N PRO A 346 10.90 0.88 19.96
CA PRO A 346 11.17 0.31 18.65
C PRO A 346 10.69 1.25 17.54
N TYR A 347 11.61 2.02 16.94
CA TYR A 347 11.28 2.89 15.79
C TYR A 347 12.25 2.77 14.62
N VAL A 348 13.51 2.35 14.84
CA VAL A 348 14.54 2.31 13.79
C VAL A 348 14.16 1.35 12.65
N ALA A 349 13.98 0.07 12.95
CA ALA A 349 13.59 -0.92 11.93
C ALA A 349 12.21 -0.62 11.29
N PRO A 350 11.16 -0.20 12.05
CA PRO A 350 9.92 0.28 11.43
C PRO A 350 10.14 1.42 10.42
N SER A 351 10.95 2.43 10.76
CA SER A 351 11.18 3.60 9.92
C SER A 351 11.94 3.28 8.63
N LEU A 352 12.86 2.31 8.68
CA LEU A 352 13.69 1.94 7.54
C LEU A 352 13.07 0.81 6.71
N SER A 353 12.67 -0.30 7.34
CA SER A 353 12.13 -1.48 6.63
C SER A 353 10.70 -1.28 6.15
N SER A 354 9.80 -0.75 6.98
CA SER A 354 8.45 -0.43 6.52
C SER A 354 8.35 0.93 5.87
N GLY A 355 9.09 1.92 6.37
CA GLY A 355 9.08 3.28 5.82
C GLY A 355 9.93 3.39 4.58
N ALA A 356 11.20 3.79 4.74
CA ALA A 356 12.06 4.23 3.64
C ALA A 356 12.21 3.19 2.52
N LEU A 357 12.53 1.93 2.84
CA LEU A 357 12.76 0.88 1.83
C LEU A 357 11.48 0.54 1.07
N SER A 358 10.37 0.25 1.75
CA SER A 358 9.10 -0.05 1.08
C SER A 358 8.56 1.13 0.26
N ILE A 359 8.74 2.38 0.72
CA ILE A 359 8.36 3.57 -0.05
C ILE A 359 9.20 3.67 -1.34
N ILE A 360 10.52 3.48 -1.24
CA ILE A 360 11.40 3.47 -2.42
C ILE A 360 10.99 2.36 -3.39
N SER A 361 10.74 1.14 -2.88
CA SER A 361 10.26 0.03 -3.70
C SER A 361 8.90 0.32 -4.34
N THR A 362 7.99 1.02 -3.65
CA THR A 362 6.72 1.49 -4.23
C THR A 362 6.96 2.41 -5.42
N ILE A 363 7.82 3.41 -5.28
CA ILE A 363 8.13 4.38 -6.34
C ILE A 363 8.79 3.68 -7.54
N LYS A 364 9.66 2.71 -7.29
CA LYS A 364 10.36 1.92 -8.32
C LYS A 364 9.50 0.84 -8.97
N GLY A 365 8.31 0.56 -8.43
CA GLY A 365 7.47 -0.55 -8.86
C GLY A 365 8.02 -1.95 -8.53
N GLU A 366 8.88 -2.01 -7.52
CA GLU A 366 9.41 -3.25 -6.97
C GLU A 366 8.42 -3.89 -5.99
N TRP A 367 8.60 -5.19 -5.73
CA TRP A 367 7.83 -5.89 -4.72
C TRP A 367 8.20 -5.42 -3.31
N PHE A 368 7.18 -5.11 -2.51
CA PHE A 368 7.31 -4.79 -1.09
C PHE A 368 6.15 -5.41 -0.30
N TYR A 369 6.21 -5.30 1.02
CA TYR A 369 5.11 -5.69 1.90
C TYR A 369 4.34 -4.45 2.37
N GLY A 370 3.06 -4.37 2.03
CA GLY A 370 2.19 -3.24 2.33
C GLY A 370 0.75 -3.67 2.55
N SER A 371 0.02 -2.87 3.33
CA SER A 371 -1.40 -3.08 3.59
C SER A 371 -2.22 -2.36 2.53
N THR A 372 -2.99 -3.11 1.76
CA THR A 372 -3.84 -2.59 0.68
C THR A 372 -5.28 -3.03 0.86
N TYR A 373 -6.20 -2.35 0.18
CA TYR A 373 -7.62 -2.65 0.31
C TYR A 373 -7.95 -4.03 -0.28
N MET A 374 -8.48 -4.91 0.55
CA MET A 374 -8.92 -6.25 0.19
C MET A 374 -10.38 -6.40 0.52
N GLY A 375 -11.26 -5.79 -0.26
CA GLY A 375 -12.69 -5.88 -0.01
C GLY A 375 -13.15 -4.96 1.11
N SER A 376 -13.10 -5.44 2.35
CA SER A 376 -13.69 -4.72 3.50
C SER A 376 -12.66 -4.03 4.41
N CYS A 377 -11.41 -4.49 4.42
CA CYS A 377 -10.34 -3.96 5.26
C CYS A 377 -9.06 -3.71 4.48
N TYR A 378 -8.12 -3.00 5.10
CA TYR A 378 -6.73 -2.98 4.66
C TYR A 378 -6.00 -4.16 5.31
N MET A 379 -5.30 -4.95 4.51
CA MET A 379 -4.58 -6.12 4.99
C MET A 379 -3.21 -6.19 4.30
N GLY A 380 -2.20 -6.52 5.09
CA GLY A 380 -0.84 -6.68 4.61
C GLY A 380 -0.67 -7.90 3.71
N SER A 381 -0.02 -7.71 2.57
CA SER A 381 0.49 -8.77 1.71
C SER A 381 1.67 -8.25 0.88
N LYS A 382 2.22 -9.12 0.02
CA LYS A 382 3.22 -8.73 -0.97
C LYS A 382 2.55 -8.05 -2.17
N VAL A 383 3.00 -6.84 -2.49
CA VAL A 383 2.38 -5.94 -3.46
C VAL A 383 3.45 -5.11 -4.18
N ARG A 384 3.12 -4.58 -5.36
CA ARG A 384 3.94 -3.58 -6.06
C ARG A 384 3.07 -2.58 -6.81
N LEU A 385 3.66 -1.46 -7.21
CA LEU A 385 3.01 -0.44 -8.04
C LEU A 385 3.51 -0.55 -9.49
N VAL A 386 2.66 -0.97 -10.42
CA VAL A 386 3.01 -1.05 -11.84
C VAL A 386 2.14 -0.07 -12.60
N LYS A 387 2.76 0.84 -13.35
CA LYS A 387 2.04 1.85 -14.15
C LYS A 387 1.02 2.65 -13.31
N GLY A 388 1.35 2.97 -12.05
CA GLY A 388 0.47 3.71 -11.15
C GLY A 388 -0.69 2.91 -10.54
N HIS A 389 -0.77 1.61 -10.80
CA HIS A 389 -1.82 0.73 -10.25
C HIS A 389 -1.21 -0.40 -9.42
N LEU A 390 -1.92 -0.81 -8.37
CA LEU A 390 -1.46 -1.86 -7.48
C LEU A 390 -1.57 -3.24 -8.14
N GLU A 391 -0.52 -4.04 -7.99
CA GLU A 391 -0.51 -5.47 -8.29
C GLU A 391 -0.24 -6.24 -6.99
N VAL A 392 -1.17 -7.11 -6.62
CA VAL A 392 -1.04 -7.99 -5.46
C VAL A 392 -0.52 -9.35 -5.92
N GLU A 393 0.44 -9.94 -5.19
CA GLU A 393 0.91 -11.30 -5.45
C GLU A 393 -0.24 -12.29 -5.27
N ARG A 394 -0.47 -13.13 -6.28
CA ARG A 394 -1.43 -14.23 -6.20
C ARG A 394 -0.68 -15.54 -6.08
N LEU A 395 -1.19 -16.47 -5.27
CA LEU A 395 -0.51 -17.70 -4.88
C LEU A 395 -1.49 -18.87 -4.84
N LYS A 396 -0.98 -20.07 -5.14
CA LYS A 396 -1.67 -21.32 -4.78
C LYS A 396 -1.39 -21.59 -3.31
N LEU A 397 -2.33 -21.25 -2.45
CA LEU A 397 -2.15 -21.33 -1.00
C LEU A 397 -2.57 -22.72 -0.48
N PRO A 398 -1.74 -23.39 0.34
CA PRO A 398 -2.16 -24.60 1.05
C PRO A 398 -3.37 -24.31 1.97
N ASP A 399 -4.34 -25.22 2.04
CA ASP A 399 -5.60 -25.01 2.78
C ASP A 399 -5.38 -24.56 4.23
N ARG A 400 -4.42 -25.16 4.93
CA ARG A 400 -4.08 -24.78 6.32
C ARG A 400 -3.60 -23.34 6.43
N LEU A 401 -2.73 -22.91 5.51
CA LEU A 401 -2.24 -21.53 5.47
C LEU A 401 -3.36 -20.57 5.10
N TYR A 402 -4.16 -20.92 4.09
CA TYR A 402 -5.32 -20.13 3.68
C TYR A 402 -6.29 -19.89 4.85
N ASN A 403 -6.62 -20.92 5.62
CA ASN A 403 -7.51 -20.78 6.78
C ASN A 403 -6.96 -19.82 7.84
N LYS A 404 -5.66 -19.85 8.13
CA LYS A 404 -5.03 -18.88 9.06
C LYS A 404 -5.11 -17.43 8.54
N ILE A 405 -4.83 -17.24 7.25
CA ILE A 405 -4.95 -15.93 6.58
C ILE A 405 -6.41 -15.46 6.64
N LYS A 406 -7.36 -16.37 6.43
CA LYS A 406 -8.80 -16.11 6.50
C LYS A 406 -9.24 -15.67 7.88
N GLU A 407 -8.84 -16.37 8.93
CA GLU A 407 -9.14 -15.97 10.31
C GLU A 407 -8.57 -14.59 10.64
N SER A 408 -7.33 -14.30 10.18
CA SER A 408 -6.71 -12.99 10.34
C SER A 408 -7.51 -11.87 9.66
N TYR A 409 -7.92 -12.09 8.41
CA TYR A 409 -8.75 -11.17 7.64
C TYR A 409 -10.11 -10.93 8.29
N GLU A 410 -10.83 -11.99 8.65
CA GLU A 410 -12.15 -11.88 9.29
C GLU A 410 -12.07 -11.09 10.60
N ARG A 411 -10.98 -11.27 11.36
CA ARG A 411 -10.75 -10.49 12.57
C ARG A 411 -10.54 -9.01 12.26
N LEU A 412 -9.76 -8.68 11.22
CA LEU A 412 -9.56 -7.29 10.80
C LEU A 412 -10.88 -6.63 10.37
N VAL A 413 -11.71 -7.36 9.61
CA VAL A 413 -13.03 -6.88 9.17
C VAL A 413 -13.97 -6.61 10.35
N ARG A 414 -13.88 -7.36 11.46
CA ARG A 414 -14.72 -7.15 12.65
C ARG A 414 -14.29 -5.99 13.54
N ILE A 415 -13.00 -5.60 13.50
CA ILE A 415 -12.46 -4.50 14.32
C ILE A 415 -12.78 -3.14 13.70
N ILE A 416 -12.97 -3.11 12.38
CA ILE A 416 -13.24 -1.95 11.55
C ILE A 416 -14.75 -1.74 11.43
#